data_AF-R9PHU4-F1
#
_entry.id   AF-R9PHU4-F1
#
_cell.length_a   1.000
_cell.length_b   1.000
_cell.length_c   1.000
_cell.angle_alpha   90.00
_cell.angle_beta   90.00
_cell.angle_gamma   90.00
#
_symmetry.space_group_name_H-M   'P 1'
#
loop_
_entity.id
_entity.type
_entity.pdbx_description
1 polymer ?
#
loop_
_entity_poly.entity_id
_entity_poly.type
_entity_poly.pdbx_seq_one_letter_code
_entity_poly.pdbx_strand_id
1 'polypeptide(L)'
;MTSLLEIVVSILLVLGAVVMLIGSIGLAKLPDFFTRLHAPTKASTLGVGCILIASMVYFSFELGRVNLKEILITMFLLITAPIAAHMLAKAGLHYKVKLKDNTHKQHLTNKAYLHQNPNDE
;
A
#
# COMPACT_ATOMS: atom_id res chain seq x y z
N MET A 1 -15.99 -27.04 7.75
CA MET A 1 -15.56 -25.75 8.31
C MET A 1 -16.43 -25.41 9.52
N THR A 2 -15.92 -24.68 10.52
CA THR A 2 -16.74 -24.19 11.64
C THR A 2 -17.37 -22.85 11.26
N SER A 3 -18.65 -22.63 11.57
CA SER A 3 -19.37 -21.39 11.20
C SER A 3 -18.68 -20.11 11.71
N LEU A 4 -17.95 -20.21 12.83
CA LEU A 4 -17.13 -19.13 13.35
C LEU A 4 -16.02 -18.70 12.37
N LEU A 5 -15.39 -19.65 11.69
CA LEU A 5 -14.30 -19.41 10.76
C LEU A 5 -14.79 -18.68 9.50
N GLU A 6 -15.96 -19.10 8.98
CA GLU A 6 -16.61 -18.45 7.84
C GLU A 6 -16.93 -16.97 8.15
N ILE A 7 -17.40 -16.68 9.36
CA ILE A 7 -17.65 -15.31 9.82
C ILE A 7 -16.35 -14.50 9.85
N VAL A 8 -15.27 -15.06 10.43
CA VAL A 8 -13.98 -14.38 10.52
C VAL A 8 -13.41 -14.08 9.13
N VAL A 9 -13.41 -15.06 8.22
CA VAL A 9 -12.94 -14.89 6.84
C VAL A 9 -13.78 -13.84 6.10
N SER A 10 -15.10 -13.89 6.26
CA SER A 10 -16.00 -12.91 5.62
C SER A 10 -15.74 -11.49 6.10
N ILE A 11 -15.58 -11.29 7.41
CA ILE A 11 -15.25 -9.98 7.98
C ILE A 11 -13.91 -9.46 7.43
N LEU A 12 -12.90 -10.34 7.36
CA LEU A 12 -11.58 -9.96 6.89
C LEU A 12 -11.58 -9.58 5.40
N LEU A 13 -12.37 -10.29 4.58
CA LEU A 13 -12.57 -9.96 3.17
C LEU A 13 -13.29 -8.63 3.00
N VAL A 14 -14.37 -8.39 3.74
CA VAL A 14 -15.13 -7.12 3.67
C VAL A 14 -14.26 -5.94 4.12
N LEU A 15 -13.53 -6.08 5.24
CA LEU A 15 -12.60 -5.05 5.70
C LEU A 15 -11.51 -4.77 4.67
N GLY A 16 -10.90 -5.82 4.10
CA GLY A 16 -9.90 -5.69 3.04
C GLY A 16 -10.45 -4.96 1.81
N ALA A 17 -11.66 -5.31 1.36
CA ALA A 17 -12.34 -4.67 0.25
C ALA A 17 -12.66 -3.19 0.51
N VAL A 18 -13.14 -2.85 1.71
CA VAL A 18 -13.39 -1.46 2.10
C VAL A 18 -12.11 -0.63 2.08
N VAL A 19 -11.02 -1.16 2.63
CA VAL A 19 -9.71 -0.48 2.61
C VAL A 19 -9.19 -0.30 1.18
N MET A 20 -9.36 -1.30 0.30
CA MET A 20 -9.02 -1.18 -1.12
C MET A 20 -9.85 -0.11 -1.83
N LEU A 21 -11.16 -0.06 -1.57
CA LEU A 21 -12.06 0.92 -2.15
C LEU A 21 -11.65 2.34 -1.71
N ILE A 22 -11.39 2.54 -0.42
CA ILE A 22 -10.89 3.82 0.12
C ILE A 22 -9.57 4.21 -0.54
N GLY A 23 -8.64 3.27 -0.72
CA GLY A 23 -7.37 3.54 -1.39
C GLY A 23 -7.52 3.92 -2.86
N SER A 24 -8.43 3.25 -3.59
CA SER A 24 -8.77 3.58 -4.98
C SER A 24 -9.36 4.98 -5.09
N ILE A 25 -10.32 5.32 -4.22
CA ILE A 25 -10.90 6.67 -4.15
C ILE A 25 -9.83 7.70 -3.79
N GLY A 26 -8.94 7.37 -2.85
CA GLY A 26 -7.79 8.21 -2.48
C GLY A 26 -6.85 8.47 -3.66
N LEU A 27 -6.54 7.45 -4.46
CA LEU A 27 -5.74 7.60 -5.68
C LEU A 27 -6.39 8.54 -6.70
N ALA A 28 -7.72 8.50 -6.82
CA ALA A 28 -8.47 9.34 -7.76
C ALA A 28 -8.65 10.78 -7.27
N LYS A 29 -8.81 10.99 -5.95
CA LYS A 29 -9.24 12.27 -5.37
C LYS A 29 -8.13 13.08 -4.71
N LEU A 30 -7.01 12.47 -4.32
CA LEU A 30 -5.93 13.20 -3.63
C LEU A 30 -5.24 14.19 -4.57
N PRO A 31 -4.78 15.33 -4.04
CA PRO A 31 -4.52 16.51 -4.87
C PRO A 31 -3.10 16.60 -5.46
N ASP A 32 -2.14 15.82 -4.96
CA ASP A 32 -0.77 15.79 -5.49
C ASP A 32 -0.28 14.36 -5.70
N PHE A 33 0.83 14.19 -6.43
CA PHE A 33 1.38 12.88 -6.75
C PHE A 33 1.78 12.05 -5.52
N PHE A 34 2.43 12.66 -4.52
CA PHE A 34 2.96 11.93 -3.36
C PHE A 34 1.85 11.51 -2.39
N THR A 35 0.85 12.37 -2.19
CA THR A 35 -0.38 12.05 -1.46
C THR A 35 -1.18 10.97 -2.20
N ARG A 36 -1.33 11.08 -3.52
CA ARG A 36 -1.93 10.03 -4.35
C ARG A 36 -1.20 8.70 -4.24
N LEU A 37 0.13 8.69 -4.15
CA LEU A 37 0.93 7.47 -3.99
C LEU A 37 0.73 6.82 -2.62
N HIS A 38 0.46 7.61 -1.59
CA HIS A 38 0.23 7.12 -0.24
C HIS A 38 -1.05 6.27 -0.12
N ALA A 39 -2.12 6.62 -0.84
CA ALA A 39 -3.40 5.93 -0.77
C ALA A 39 -3.34 4.47 -1.28
N PRO A 40 -2.84 4.16 -2.50
CA PRO A 40 -2.59 2.80 -2.97
C PRO A 40 -1.65 2.03 -2.06
N THR A 41 -0.60 2.67 -1.54
CA THR A 41 0.40 1.97 -0.70
C THR A 41 -0.22 1.46 0.61
N LYS A 42 -1.13 2.24 1.22
CA LYS A 42 -1.92 1.80 2.38
C LYS A 42 -2.93 0.72 2.01
N ALA A 43 -3.61 0.86 0.88
CA ALA A 43 -4.57 -0.13 0.42
C ALA A 43 -3.93 -1.47 0.05
N SER A 44 -2.73 -1.46 -0.54
CA SER A 44 -2.00 -2.68 -0.87
C SER A 44 -1.49 -3.39 0.37
N THR A 45 -1.00 -2.66 1.38
CA THR A 45 -0.46 -3.30 2.59
C THR A 45 -1.56 -3.81 3.51
N LEU A 46 -2.54 -2.98 3.86
CA LEU A 46 -3.64 -3.36 4.75
C LEU A 46 -4.75 -4.12 4.02
N GLY A 47 -5.22 -3.62 2.88
CA GLY A 47 -6.33 -4.22 2.14
C GLY A 47 -5.98 -5.59 1.56
N VAL A 48 -4.93 -5.67 0.75
CA VAL A 48 -4.46 -6.96 0.20
C VAL A 48 -3.98 -7.87 1.34
N GLY A 49 -3.31 -7.33 2.36
CA GLY A 49 -2.89 -8.08 3.54
C GLY A 49 -4.05 -8.79 4.25
N CYS A 50 -5.16 -8.09 4.51
CA CYS A 50 -6.36 -8.69 5.09
C CYS A 50 -6.92 -9.82 4.21
N ILE A 51 -6.99 -9.62 2.89
CA ILE A 51 -7.51 -10.64 1.96
C ILE A 51 -6.58 -11.87 1.92
N LEU A 52 -5.26 -11.67 1.92
CA LEU A 52 -4.29 -12.76 1.92
C LEU A 52 -4.33 -13.56 3.21
N ILE A 53 -4.46 -12.90 4.37
CA ILE A 53 -4.65 -13.59 5.65
C ILE A 53 -5.97 -14.39 5.63
N ALA A 54 -7.04 -13.82 5.05
CA ALA A 54 -8.33 -14.51 4.93
C ALA A 54 -8.20 -15.79 4.09
N SER A 55 -7.51 -15.70 2.95
CA SER A 55 -7.19 -16.83 2.08
C SER A 55 -6.38 -17.88 2.84
N MET A 56 -5.29 -17.47 3.49
CA MET A 56 -4.41 -18.39 4.22
C MET A 56 -5.14 -19.14 5.33
N VAL A 57 -6.02 -18.47 6.08
CA VAL A 57 -6.84 -19.09 7.11
C VAL A 57 -7.84 -20.09 6.51
N TYR A 58 -8.51 -19.71 5.42
CA TYR A 58 -9.48 -20.56 4.73
C TYR A 58 -8.83 -21.84 4.19
N PHE A 59 -7.76 -21.70 3.41
CA PHE A 59 -7.09 -22.83 2.76
C PHE A 59 -6.31 -23.71 3.73
N SER A 60 -5.75 -23.15 4.81
CA SER A 60 -5.10 -23.94 5.85
C SER A 60 -6.09 -24.87 6.55
N PHE A 61 -7.33 -24.43 6.74
CA PHE A 61 -8.38 -25.26 7.36
C PHE A 61 -8.95 -26.30 6.39
N GLU A 62 -9.10 -25.95 5.10
CA GLU A 62 -9.70 -26.84 4.11
C GLU A 62 -8.74 -27.96 3.67
N LEU A 63 -7.45 -27.66 3.45
CA LEU A 63 -6.46 -28.66 3.04
C LEU A 63 -5.74 -29.34 4.22
N GLY A 64 -5.91 -28.84 5.45
CA GLY A 64 -5.18 -29.33 6.64
C GLY A 64 -3.67 -29.09 6.59
N ARG A 65 -3.18 -28.28 5.63
CA ARG A 65 -1.77 -27.93 5.45
C ARG A 65 -1.64 -26.52 4.88
N VAL A 66 -0.59 -25.82 5.30
CA VAL A 66 -0.27 -24.51 4.75
C VAL A 66 0.34 -24.69 3.36
N ASN A 67 -0.27 -24.05 2.35
CA ASN A 67 0.21 -24.13 0.98
C ASN A 67 1.37 -23.16 0.75
N LEU A 68 2.50 -23.68 0.26
CA LEU A 68 3.69 -22.87 -0.07
C LEU A 68 3.37 -21.71 -1.03
N LYS A 69 2.40 -21.93 -1.93
CA LYS A 69 1.95 -20.94 -2.91
C LYS A 69 1.37 -19.69 -2.25
N GLU A 70 0.58 -19.83 -1.18
CA GLU A 70 -0.05 -18.68 -0.51
C GLU A 70 0.96 -17.84 0.26
N ILE A 71 1.90 -18.50 0.93
CA ILE A 71 3.03 -17.81 1.57
C ILE A 71 3.83 -17.05 0.53
N LEU A 72 4.14 -17.69 -0.60
CA LEU A 72 4.93 -17.07 -1.67
C LEU A 72 4.22 -15.86 -2.28
N ILE A 73 2.91 -15.96 -2.57
CA ILE A 73 2.10 -14.84 -3.07
C ILE A 73 2.08 -13.70 -2.05
N THR A 74 1.89 -14.02 -0.77
CA THR A 74 1.83 -13.03 0.31
C THR A 74 3.16 -12.28 0.45
N MET A 75 4.26 -13.01 0.53
CA MET A 75 5.60 -12.45 0.63
C MET A 75 5.94 -11.62 -0.60
N PHE A 76 5.64 -12.13 -1.80
CA PHE A 76 5.89 -11.43 -3.05
C PHE A 76 5.12 -10.11 -3.12
N LEU A 77 3.82 -10.11 -2.85
CA LEU A 77 3.00 -8.89 -2.87
C LEU A 77 3.44 -7.87 -1.83
N LEU A 78 3.74 -8.31 -0.60
CA LEU A 78 4.17 -7.41 0.47
C LEU A 78 5.57 -6.83 0.25
N ILE A 79 6.47 -7.52 -0.44
CA ILE A 79 7.80 -7.00 -0.76
C ILE A 79 7.76 -6.10 -2.01
N THR A 80 7.01 -6.50 -3.03
CA THR A 80 6.95 -5.74 -4.29
C THR A 80 6.24 -4.40 -4.15
N ALA A 81 5.18 -4.32 -3.35
CA ALA A 81 4.44 -3.08 -3.12
C ALA A 81 5.30 -1.91 -2.58
N PRO A 82 6.07 -2.04 -1.48
CA PRO A 82 6.91 -0.97 -0.97
C PRO A 82 8.07 -0.63 -1.91
N ILE A 83 8.64 -1.62 -2.62
CA ILE A 83 9.70 -1.37 -3.61
C ILE A 83 9.13 -0.52 -4.76
N ALA A 84 7.97 -0.90 -5.31
CA ALA A 84 7.32 -0.14 -6.38
C ALA A 84 6.99 1.29 -5.92
N ALA A 85 6.43 1.45 -4.72
CA ALA A 85 6.15 2.77 -4.15
C ALA A 85 7.42 3.62 -3.97
N HIS A 86 8.51 3.02 -3.49
CA HIS A 86 9.80 3.71 -3.34
C HIS A 86 10.37 4.16 -4.69
N MET A 87 10.34 3.29 -5.70
CA MET A 87 10.81 3.64 -7.05
C MET A 87 9.96 4.74 -7.68
N LEU A 88 8.63 4.68 -7.54
CA LEU A 88 7.71 5.74 -7.98
C LEU A 88 7.98 7.08 -7.30
N ALA A 89 8.21 7.08 -5.98
CA ALA A 89 8.55 8.28 -5.24
C ALA A 89 9.88 8.89 -5.70
N LYS A 90 10.91 8.05 -5.90
CA LYS A 90 12.22 8.47 -6.39
C LYS A 90 12.13 9.05 -7.80
N ALA A 91 11.35 8.42 -8.68
CA ALA A 91 11.09 8.92 -10.02
C ALA A 91 10.35 10.27 -9.97
N GLY A 92 9.31 10.40 -9.14
CA GLY A 92 8.58 11.65 -8.95
C GLY A 92 9.45 12.82 -8.48
N LEU A 93 10.45 12.53 -7.62
CA LEU A 93 11.46 13.51 -7.23
C LEU A 93 12.36 13.92 -8.40
N HIS A 94 12.84 12.96 -9.20
CA HIS A 94 13.66 13.23 -10.38
C HIS A 94 12.93 14.06 -11.44
N TYR A 95 11.64 13.78 -11.65
CA TYR A 95 10.79 14.52 -12.58
C TYR A 95 10.32 15.88 -12.03
N LYS A 96 10.71 16.25 -10.81
CA LYS A 96 10.32 17.51 -10.15
C LYS A 96 8.81 17.74 -10.18
N VAL A 97 8.04 16.67 -9.91
CA VAL A 97 6.57 16.72 -9.96
C VAL A 97 6.06 17.80 -9.02
N LYS A 98 5.22 18.70 -9.56
CA LYS A 98 4.69 19.84 -8.82
C LYS A 98 3.92 19.36 -7.59
N LEU A 99 4.29 19.89 -6.43
CA LEU A 99 3.56 19.71 -5.18
C LEU A 99 2.34 20.62 -5.12
N LYS A 100 1.38 20.30 -4.25
CA LYS A 100 0.29 21.23 -3.96
C LYS A 100 0.84 22.49 -3.30
N ASP A 101 0.23 23.63 -3.61
CA ASP A 101 0.71 24.94 -3.15
C ASP A 101 0.65 25.10 -1.61
N ASN A 102 -0.15 24.30 -0.91
CA ASN A 102 -0.26 24.31 0.55
C ASN A 102 0.67 23.30 1.26
N THR A 103 1.61 22.67 0.56
CA THR A 103 2.56 21.75 1.18
C THR A 103 3.55 22.53 2.05
N HIS A 104 3.53 22.29 3.36
CA HIS A 104 4.52 22.88 4.27
C HIS A 104 5.95 22.40 3.95
N LYS A 105 6.94 23.28 4.13
CA LYS A 105 8.38 23.02 3.89
C LYS A 105 8.74 22.68 2.44
N GLN A 106 8.04 23.25 1.46
CA GLN A 106 8.40 23.15 0.03
C GLN A 106 9.87 23.49 -0.28
N HIS A 107 10.51 24.36 0.50
CA HIS A 107 11.94 24.67 0.35
C HIS A 107 12.84 23.42 0.48
N LEU A 108 12.48 22.43 1.31
CA LEU A 108 13.23 21.17 1.43
C LEU A 108 13.10 20.33 0.17
N THR A 109 11.93 20.31 -0.44
CA THR A 109 11.71 19.63 -1.71
C THR A 109 12.51 20.31 -2.83
N ASN A 110 12.53 21.65 -2.84
CA ASN A 110 13.36 22.40 -3.79
C ASN A 110 14.87 22.14 -3.57
N LYS A 111 15.35 22.10 -2.32
CA LYS A 111 16.73 21.69 -2.02
C LYS A 111 17.00 20.27 -2.51
N ALA A 112 16.08 19.34 -2.31
CA ALA A 112 16.18 17.97 -2.83
C ALA A 112 16.24 17.92 -4.37
N TYR A 113 15.49 18.77 -5.07
CA TYR A 113 15.55 18.91 -6.54
C TYR A 113 16.86 19.51 -7.04
N LEU A 114 17.53 20.29 -6.21
CA LEU A 114 18.82 20.92 -6.48
C LEU A 114 19.99 20.06 -5.98
N HIS A 115 19.72 18.86 -5.42
CA HIS A 115 20.72 18.01 -4.77
C HIS A 115 21.54 18.72 -3.69
N GLN A 116 20.91 19.66 -2.99
CA GLN A 116 21.50 20.39 -1.86
C GLN A 116 21.14 19.70 -0.55
N ASN A 117 22.04 19.77 0.43
CA ASN A 117 21.79 19.18 1.74
C ASN A 117 20.65 19.93 2.43
N PRO A 118 19.68 19.24 3.08
CA PRO A 118 18.62 19.89 3.84
C PRO A 118 19.12 20.85 4.94
N ASN A 119 20.34 20.64 5.45
CA ASN A 119 20.92 21.40 6.55
C ASN A 119 21.88 22.52 6.12
N ASP A 120 22.18 22.64 4.83
CA ASP A 120 23.01 23.76 4.34
C ASP A 120 22.13 25.03 4.36
N GLU A 121 22.59 26.11 5.00
CA GLU A 121 21.86 27.39 5.10
C GLU A 121 21.66 28.07 3.75
#